data_AF-A0A968JH05-F1
#
_entry.id   AF-A0A968JH05-F1
#
_cell.length_a   1.000
_cell.length_b   1.000
_cell.length_c   1.000
_cell.angle_alpha   90.00
_cell.angle_beta   90.00
_cell.angle_gamma   90.00
#
_symmetry.space_group_name_H-M   'P 1'
#
loop_
_entity.id
_entity.type
_entity.pdbx_description
1 polymer ?
#
loop_
_entity_poly.entity_id
_entity_poly.type
_entity_poly.pdbx_seq_one_letter_code
_entity_poly.pdbx_strand_id
1 'polypeptide(L)'
;TLDWGKIVATLKSVGYDGALSVEFCPPLDRTPANPHPGSIDEQPEDLTPEQLKFLEDHGSSAFTEAFYSMLTQKSINTLLPLLS
;
A
#
# COMPACT_ATOMS: atom_id res chain seq x y z
N THR A 1 -3.99 -0.01 -15.29
CA THR A 1 -3.64 -1.03 -14.28
C THR A 1 -2.49 -1.88 -14.80
N LEU A 2 -1.71 -2.49 -13.90
CA LEU A 2 -0.58 -3.37 -14.29
C LEU A 2 -1.08 -4.74 -14.74
N ASP A 3 -0.42 -5.32 -15.74
CA ASP A 3 -0.65 -6.70 -16.18
C ASP A 3 0.19 -7.66 -15.32
N TRP A 4 -0.34 -7.98 -14.15
CA TRP A 4 0.33 -8.86 -13.18
C TRP A 4 0.59 -10.26 -13.73
N GLY A 5 -0.31 -10.78 -14.57
CA GLY A 5 -0.13 -12.09 -15.21
C GLY A 5 1.12 -12.11 -16.09
N LYS A 6 1.29 -11.10 -16.95
CA LYS A 6 2.50 -10.97 -17.78
C LYS A 6 3.76 -10.75 -16.95
N ILE A 7 3.70 -9.93 -15.90
CA ILE A 7 4.87 -9.67 -15.02
C ILE A 7 5.35 -10.97 -14.38
N VAL A 8 4.44 -11.71 -13.73
CA VAL A 8 4.79 -12.96 -13.04
C VAL A 8 5.26 -14.04 -14.03
N ALA A 9 4.61 -14.16 -15.19
CA ALA A 9 5.05 -15.07 -16.25
C ALA A 9 6.47 -14.74 -16.74
N THR A 10 6.81 -13.46 -16.86
CA THR A 10 8.16 -13.02 -17.26
C THR A 10 9.19 -13.39 -16.20
N LEU A 11 8.91 -13.18 -14.91
CA LEU A 11 9.78 -13.59 -13.81
C LEU A 11 10.03 -15.11 -13.82
N LYS A 12 8.96 -15.92 -13.98
CA LYS A 12 9.06 -17.38 -14.11
C LYS A 12 9.91 -17.77 -15.33
N SER A 13 9.77 -17.09 -16.47
CA SER A 13 10.50 -17.41 -17.70
C SER A 13 12.02 -17.22 -17.62
N VAL A 14 12.49 -16.31 -16.76
CA VAL A 14 13.93 -16.07 -16.53
C VAL A 14 14.47 -16.90 -15.36
N GLY A 15 13.67 -17.80 -14.79
CA GLY A 15 14.08 -18.66 -13.67
C GLY A 15 14.17 -17.94 -12.33
N TYR A 16 13.46 -16.82 -12.15
CA TYR A 16 13.41 -16.14 -10.86
C TYR A 16 12.56 -16.93 -9.86
N ASP A 17 13.16 -17.33 -8.74
CA ASP A 17 12.54 -18.11 -7.65
C ASP A 17 12.67 -17.41 -6.27
N GLY A 18 12.95 -16.10 -6.31
CA GLY A 18 13.08 -15.28 -5.10
C GLY A 18 11.74 -14.77 -4.57
N ALA A 19 11.79 -14.07 -3.44
CA ALA A 19 10.62 -13.43 -2.86
C ALA A 19 10.15 -12.23 -3.68
N LEU A 20 8.85 -12.17 -4.00
CA LEU A 20 8.22 -10.98 -4.56
C LEU A 20 7.68 -10.11 -3.41
N SER A 21 8.40 -9.04 -3.08
CA SER A 21 7.94 -8.05 -2.09
C SER A 21 6.95 -7.07 -2.70
N VAL A 22 5.96 -6.65 -1.92
CA VAL A 22 5.00 -5.62 -2.32
C VAL A 22 5.26 -4.35 -1.51
N GLU A 23 5.36 -3.24 -2.22
CA GLU A 23 5.43 -1.90 -1.65
C GLU A 23 4.32 -1.05 -2.26
N PHE A 24 3.69 -0.22 -1.44
CA PHE A 24 2.67 0.72 -1.89
C PHE A 24 2.73 2.02 -1.09
N CYS A 25 2.49 3.12 -1.81
CA CYS A 25 2.24 4.44 -1.24
C CYS A 25 0.84 4.88 -1.68
N PRO A 26 -0.21 4.54 -0.91
CA PRO A 26 -1.58 4.82 -1.31
C PRO A 26 -1.85 6.33 -1.18
N PRO A 27 -2.49 6.96 -2.17
CA PRO A 27 -2.88 8.35 -2.06
C PRO A 27 -3.94 8.51 -0.96
N LEU A 28 -3.78 9.54 -0.12
CA LEU A 28 -4.77 9.89 0.90
C LEU A 28 -5.63 11.05 0.43
N ASP A 29 -6.93 10.80 0.41
CA ASP A 29 -7.92 11.83 0.10
C ASP A 29 -8.48 12.41 1.41
N ARG A 30 -8.27 13.71 1.61
CA ARG A 30 -8.78 14.48 2.76
C ARG A 30 -10.11 15.18 2.45
N THR A 31 -10.61 15.05 1.23
CA THR A 31 -11.87 15.67 0.83
C THR A 31 -13.06 14.80 1.27
N PRO A 32 -14.28 15.38 1.33
CA PRO A 32 -15.48 14.60 1.55
C PRO A 32 -15.74 13.49 0.50
N ALA A 33 -14.99 13.47 -0.61
CA ALA A 33 -15.11 12.48 -1.67
C ALA A 33 -14.18 11.25 -1.47
N ASN A 34 -13.51 11.13 -0.32
CA ASN A 34 -12.57 10.04 -0.05
C ASN A 34 -13.24 8.66 -0.29
N PRO A 35 -12.74 7.86 -1.26
CA PRO A 35 -13.30 6.54 -1.57
C PRO A 35 -13.01 5.49 -0.49
N HIS A 36 -12.14 5.81 0.46
CA HIS A 36 -11.75 4.98 1.60
C HIS A 36 -11.94 5.74 2.91
N PRO A 37 -13.19 5.95 3.36
CA PRO A 37 -13.46 6.58 4.65
C PRO A 37 -12.71 5.87 5.79
N GLY A 38 -12.06 6.63 6.66
CA GLY A 38 -11.24 6.08 7.74
C GLY A 38 -9.85 5.59 7.30
N SER A 39 -9.38 5.94 6.10
CA SER A 39 -8.03 5.63 5.64
C SER A 39 -6.93 6.41 6.39
N ILE A 40 -7.27 7.60 6.89
CA ILE A 40 -6.36 8.50 7.59
C ILE A 40 -6.46 8.23 9.07
N ASP A 41 -5.31 8.05 9.72
CA ASP A 41 -5.22 8.09 11.16
C ASP A 41 -5.14 9.56 11.60
N GLU A 42 -6.19 10.05 12.26
CA GLU A 42 -6.30 11.44 12.71
C GLU A 42 -5.53 11.70 14.00
N GLN A 43 -5.17 10.65 14.74
CA GLN A 43 -4.45 10.75 16.01
C GLN A 43 -3.36 9.67 16.06
N PRO A 44 -2.37 9.72 15.16
CA PRO A 44 -1.32 8.72 15.12
C PRO A 44 -0.52 8.71 16.41
N GLU A 45 -0.43 7.53 17.00
CA GLU A 45 0.47 7.26 18.12
C GLU A 45 1.92 7.12 17.62
N ASP A 46 2.90 7.28 18.52
CA ASP A 46 4.32 7.02 18.26
C ASP A 46 5.04 7.90 17.22
N LEU A 47 4.45 9.03 16.79
CA LEU A 47 5.14 10.03 15.99
C LEU A 47 5.72 11.15 16.86
N THR A 48 7.00 11.49 16.65
CA THR A 48 7.53 12.75 17.19
C THR A 48 6.89 13.95 16.47
N PRO A 49 6.88 15.14 17.10
CA PRO A 49 6.39 16.35 16.44
C PRO A 49 7.05 16.62 15.08
N GLU A 50 8.34 16.32 14.93
CA GLU A 50 9.09 16.49 13.68
C GLU A 50 8.65 15.48 12.61
N GLN A 51 8.39 14.23 12.99
CA GLN A 51 7.90 13.20 12.06
C GLN A 51 6.48 13.51 11.59
N LEU A 52 5.61 13.96 12.50
CA LEU A 52 4.27 14.42 12.14
C LEU A 52 4.36 15.60 11.17
N LYS A 53 5.18 16.60 11.49
CA LYS A 53 5.39 17.76 10.63
C LYS A 53 5.95 17.39 9.26
N PHE A 54 6.86 16.42 9.20
CA PHE A 54 7.38 15.89 7.94
C PHE A 54 6.25 15.29 7.08
N LEU A 55 5.36 14.48 7.66
CA LEU A 55 4.24 13.90 6.92
C LEU A 55 3.31 14.98 6.36
N GLU A 56 2.95 15.97 7.18
CA GLU A 56 2.11 17.10 6.77
C GLU A 56 2.73 17.90 5.61
N ASP A 57 4.02 18.25 5.72
CA ASP A 57 4.73 19.06 4.73
C ASP A 57 4.91 18.34 3.39
N HIS A 58 4.91 17.00 3.40
CA HIS A 58 4.98 16.17 2.19
C HIS A 58 3.58 15.77 1.68
N GLY A 59 2.52 16.35 2.24
CA GLY A 59 1.13 16.06 1.86
C GLY A 59 0.68 14.64 2.24
N SER A 60 1.49 13.90 2.99
CA SER A 60 1.22 12.55 3.47
C SER A 60 0.51 12.58 4.83
N SER A 61 0.08 11.43 5.31
CA SER A 61 -0.52 11.26 6.64
C SER A 61 -0.19 9.86 7.15
N ALA A 62 -0.34 9.67 8.46
CA ALA A 62 -0.47 8.32 8.99
C ALA A 62 -1.74 7.65 8.45
N PHE A 63 -1.67 6.33 8.26
CA PHE A 63 -2.76 5.51 7.77
C PHE A 63 -3.29 4.67 8.93
N THR A 64 -4.59 4.35 8.90
CA THR A 64 -5.12 3.39 9.87
C THR A 64 -4.65 1.97 9.56
N GLU A 65 -4.49 1.15 10.60
CA GLU A 65 -4.13 -0.27 10.47
C GLU A 65 -5.15 -1.03 9.61
N ALA A 66 -6.44 -0.68 9.73
CA ALA A 66 -7.50 -1.28 8.92
C ALA A 66 -7.30 -1.00 7.41
N PHE A 67 -6.89 0.21 7.06
CA PHE A 67 -6.61 0.57 5.67
C PHE A 67 -5.36 -0.13 5.14
N TYR A 68 -4.30 -0.18 5.94
CA TYR A 68 -3.06 -0.90 5.59
C TYR A 68 -3.32 -2.41 5.40
N SER A 69 -4.07 -3.03 6.31
CA SER A 69 -4.48 -4.43 6.22
C SER A 69 -5.33 -4.71 4.97
N MET A 70 -6.26 -3.81 4.62
CA MET A 70 -7.05 -3.95 3.39
C MET A 70 -6.18 -3.93 2.13
N LEU A 71 -5.22 -3.00 2.04
CA LEU A 71 -4.28 -2.92 0.90
C LEU A 71 -3.37 -4.15 0.82
N THR A 72 -2.91 -4.64 1.96
CA THR A 72 -2.13 -5.88 2.06
C THR A 72 -2.94 -7.07 1.57
N GLN A 73 -4.19 -7.22 2.03
CA GLN A 73 -5.07 -8.29 1.59
C GLN A 73 -5.39 -8.21 0.10
N LYS A 74 -5.59 -7.00 -0.44
CA LYS A 74 -5.80 -6.80 -1.89
C LYS A 74 -4.59 -7.25 -2.69
N SER A 75 -3.38 -6.97 -2.21
CA SER A 75 -2.13 -7.40 -2.83
C SER A 75 -2.00 -8.93 -2.82
N ILE A 76 -2.29 -9.55 -1.68
CA ILE A 76 -2.33 -11.01 -1.50
C ILE A 76 -3.30 -11.65 -2.50
N ASN A 77 -4.54 -11.16 -2.56
CA ASN A 77 -5.59 -11.68 -3.44
C ASN A 77 -5.22 -11.55 -4.93
N THR A 78 -4.40 -10.57 -5.28
CA THR A 78 -3.97 -10.33 -6.66
C THR A 78 -2.78 -11.21 -7.04
N LEU A 79 -1.79 -11.34 -6.15
CA LEU A 79 -0.49 -11.91 -6.50
C LEU A 79 -0.37 -13.40 -6.15
N LEU A 80 -0.88 -13.85 -5.00
CA LEU A 80 -0.74 -15.25 -4.59
C LEU A 80 -1.25 -16.25 -5.65
N PRO A 81 -2.41 -16.02 -6.32
CA PRO A 81 -2.89 -16.94 -7.34
C PRO A 81 -1.98 -17.06 -8.58
N LEU A 82 -1.09 -16.09 -8.81
CA LEU A 82 -0.16 -16.07 -9.94
C LEU A 82 1.19 -16.71 -9.59
N LEU A 83 1.54 -16.73 -8.31
CA LEU A 83 2.81 -17.23 -7.79
C LEU A 83 2.80 -18.75 -7.59
N SER A 84 1.63 -19.34 -7.29
CA SER A 84 1.43 -20.79 -7.20
C SER A 84 1.75 -21.56 -8.49
#